data_AF-A0A5B0HJ68-F1
#
_entry.id   AF-A0A5B0HJ68-F1
#
_cell.length_a   1.000
_cell.length_b   1.000
_cell.length_c   1.000
_cell.angle_alpha   90.00
_cell.angle_beta   90.00
_cell.angle_gamma   90.00
#
_symmetry.space_group_name_H-M   'P 1'
#
loop_
_entity.id
_entity.type
_entity.pdbx_description
1 polymer ?
#
loop_
_entity_poly.entity_id
_entity_poly.type
_entity_poly.pdbx_seq_one_letter_code
_entity_poly.pdbx_strand_id
1 'polypeptide(L)'
;MKNTDSVLDQVVELVAASPLTQEHWVIDYRIYDPDSDGKTKLDHVREMLTNLVHHKRVPFRRVLMDTWYAARELMLFIESLPKIYYSFCPRRANRQVHDSGATSPYQRIDSREWDVGALAHGKTIKIKVFPKHHKVKLFRVEGSTHRTDHLTQDSSLATHNACGLRWKIEQFHREAKQLTGIERSNVAKPASSAITLPAPYSCGFGLLRDCQTDLSDSHQVKHQILDDFLRQQLKNPSLRMKFA
;
A
#
# COMPACT_ATOMS: atom_id res chain seq x y z
N MET A 1 4.26 24.78 -8.93
CA MET A 1 5.45 24.02 -8.51
C MET A 1 5.18 22.55 -8.79
N LYS A 2 5.86 21.96 -9.79
CA LYS A 2 5.74 20.54 -10.09
C LYS A 2 6.33 19.79 -8.89
N ASN A 3 5.51 19.01 -8.20
CA ASN A 3 6.01 18.06 -7.20
C ASN A 3 6.96 17.13 -7.96
N THR A 4 8.21 17.08 -7.54
CA THR A 4 9.11 16.01 -7.96
C THR A 4 8.48 14.71 -7.49
N ASP A 5 7.84 13.99 -8.41
CA ASP A 5 7.30 12.65 -8.15
C ASP A 5 8.45 11.82 -7.59
N SER A 6 8.26 11.35 -6.36
CA SER A 6 9.24 10.49 -5.72
C SER A 6 9.33 9.19 -6.53
N VAL A 7 10.48 8.52 -6.55
CA VAL A 7 10.67 7.24 -7.26
C VAL A 7 9.59 6.19 -6.90
N LEU A 8 8.96 6.33 -5.72
CA LEU A 8 7.88 5.46 -5.24
C LEU A 8 6.50 5.79 -5.83
N ASP A 9 6.31 6.99 -6.35
CA ASP A 9 5.15 7.30 -7.17
C ASP A 9 5.20 6.54 -8.51
N GLN A 10 6.25 5.76 -8.77
CA GLN A 10 6.36 4.92 -9.96
C GLN A 10 6.27 3.42 -9.65
N VAL A 11 5.97 3.02 -8.42
CA VAL A 11 5.81 1.58 -8.08
C VAL A 11 4.51 1.32 -7.33
N VAL A 12 3.85 0.24 -7.73
CA VAL A 12 2.63 -0.28 -7.13
C VAL A 12 2.97 -1.59 -6.44
N GLU A 13 2.81 -1.65 -5.13
CA GLU A 13 3.18 -2.81 -4.31
C GLU A 13 1.94 -3.50 -3.73
N LEU A 14 1.95 -4.83 -3.70
CA LEU A 14 0.93 -5.65 -3.07
C LEU A 14 1.57 -6.47 -1.94
N VAL A 15 1.20 -6.14 -0.72
CA VAL A 15 1.73 -6.73 0.50
C VAL A 15 0.63 -7.55 1.18
N ALA A 16 0.92 -8.81 1.50
CA ALA A 16 0.09 -9.58 2.42
C ALA A 16 0.52 -9.26 3.84
N ALA A 17 -0.45 -9.15 4.75
CA ALA A 17 -0.17 -8.96 6.16
C ALA A 17 -1.18 -9.71 7.03
N SER A 18 -0.67 -10.39 8.04
CA SER A 18 -1.44 -11.18 9.00
C SER A 18 -1.75 -10.34 10.23
N PRO A 19 -3.04 -10.09 10.53
CA PRO A 19 -3.40 -9.33 11.73
C PRO A 19 -3.12 -10.11 13.02
N LEU A 20 -3.01 -11.44 12.96
CA LEU A 20 -2.76 -12.31 14.12
C LEU A 20 -1.29 -12.34 14.50
N THR A 21 -0.41 -12.57 13.51
CA THR A 21 1.03 -12.71 13.73
C THR A 21 1.78 -11.38 13.56
N GLN A 22 1.12 -10.34 13.04
CA GLN A 22 1.75 -9.06 12.66
C GLN A 22 2.87 -9.20 11.62
N GLU A 23 2.97 -10.36 10.98
CA GLU A 23 3.86 -10.64 9.87
C GLU A 23 3.30 -10.03 8.58
N HIS A 24 4.20 -9.70 7.67
CA HIS A 24 3.87 -9.13 6.38
C HIS A 24 4.92 -9.54 5.35
N TRP A 25 4.52 -9.73 4.10
CA TRP A 25 5.42 -10.09 3.00
C TRP A 25 4.90 -9.56 1.67
N VAL A 26 5.83 -9.28 0.76
CA VAL A 26 5.50 -8.80 -0.60
C VAL A 26 5.03 -9.96 -1.45
N ILE A 27 3.88 -9.79 -2.11
CA ILE A 27 3.31 -10.79 -3.01
C ILE A 27 3.62 -10.47 -4.48
N ASP A 28 3.55 -9.19 -4.84
CA ASP A 28 3.74 -8.71 -6.20
C ASP A 28 4.07 -7.20 -6.16
N TYR A 29 4.78 -6.72 -7.18
CA TYR A 29 5.03 -5.30 -7.41
C TYR A 29 5.00 -5.00 -8.91
N ARG A 30 4.63 -3.77 -9.28
CA ARG A 30 4.60 -3.30 -10.66
C ARG A 30 5.27 -1.94 -10.75
N ILE A 31 6.06 -1.75 -11.79
CA ILE A 31 6.61 -0.44 -12.12
C ILE A 31 5.60 0.23 -13.04
N TYR A 32 5.20 1.44 -12.69
CA TYR A 32 4.29 2.29 -13.44
C TYR A 32 5.06 2.98 -14.57
N ASP A 33 4.82 2.55 -15.80
CA ASP A 33 5.43 3.10 -17.01
C ASP A 33 4.36 3.27 -18.11
N PRO A 34 3.54 4.33 -18.02
CA PRO A 34 2.40 4.52 -18.92
C PRO A 34 2.82 4.73 -20.38
N ASP A 35 4.05 5.18 -20.64
CA ASP A 35 4.56 5.39 -22.00
C ASP A 35 4.85 4.06 -22.71
N SER A 36 5.11 2.99 -21.94
CA SER A 36 5.42 1.66 -22.45
C SER A 36 4.18 0.78 -22.56
N ASP A 37 3.38 0.70 -21.50
CA ASP A 37 2.24 -0.23 -21.43
C ASP A 37 0.86 0.42 -21.54
N GLY A 38 0.78 1.75 -21.50
CA GLY A 38 -0.48 2.50 -21.56
C GLY A 38 -1.40 2.29 -20.36
N LYS A 39 -0.92 1.67 -19.27
CA LYS A 39 -1.73 1.29 -18.11
C LYS A 39 -1.69 2.36 -17.05
N THR A 40 -2.81 2.52 -16.34
CA THR A 40 -2.85 3.29 -15.11
C THR A 40 -2.42 2.43 -13.93
N LYS A 41 -2.03 3.07 -12.83
CA LYS A 41 -1.80 2.35 -11.57
C LYS A 41 -3.04 1.57 -11.08
N LEU A 42 -4.25 2.03 -11.41
CA LEU A 42 -5.47 1.28 -11.07
C LEU A 42 -5.59 -0.02 -11.87
N ASP A 43 -5.18 0.00 -13.15
CA ASP A 43 -5.14 -1.19 -14.00
C ASP A 43 -4.14 -2.21 -13.45
N HIS A 44 -2.95 -1.75 -13.03
CA HIS A 44 -1.98 -2.61 -12.33
C HIS A 44 -2.56 -3.27 -11.09
N VAL A 45 -3.21 -2.50 -10.20
CA VAL A 45 -3.83 -3.09 -8.99
C VAL A 45 -4.90 -4.12 -9.37
N ARG A 46 -5.70 -3.84 -10.40
CA ARG A 46 -6.74 -4.76 -10.87
C ARG A 46 -6.14 -6.07 -11.38
N GLU A 47 -5.10 -6.01 -12.19
CA GLU A 47 -4.38 -7.18 -12.71
C GLU A 47 -3.72 -7.96 -11.59
N MET A 48 -3.03 -7.29 -10.66
CA MET A 48 -2.39 -7.93 -9.50
C MET A 48 -3.41 -8.66 -8.63
N LEU A 49 -4.57 -8.05 -8.34
CA LEU A 49 -5.65 -8.69 -7.58
C LEU A 49 -6.28 -9.86 -8.34
N THR A 50 -6.49 -9.72 -9.65
CA THR A 50 -7.01 -10.81 -10.50
C THR A 50 -6.04 -11.99 -10.47
N ASN A 51 -4.75 -11.73 -10.61
CA ASN A 51 -3.69 -12.72 -10.51
C ASN A 51 -3.65 -13.37 -9.13
N LEU A 52 -3.81 -12.59 -8.07
CA LEU A 52 -3.82 -13.11 -6.71
C LEU A 52 -4.98 -14.09 -6.47
N VAL A 53 -6.19 -13.75 -6.95
CA VAL A 53 -7.41 -14.52 -6.72
C VAL A 53 -7.50 -15.74 -7.64
N HIS A 54 -7.30 -15.56 -8.95
CA HIS A 54 -7.59 -16.60 -9.93
C HIS A 54 -6.38 -17.50 -10.22
N HIS A 55 -5.17 -16.93 -10.25
CA HIS A 55 -3.96 -17.66 -10.61
C HIS A 55 -3.21 -18.18 -9.36
N LYS A 56 -2.84 -17.28 -8.43
CA LYS A 56 -2.11 -17.66 -7.20
C LYS A 56 -3.04 -18.30 -6.15
N ARG A 57 -4.36 -18.08 -6.24
CA ARG A 57 -5.40 -18.61 -5.35
C ARG A 57 -5.10 -18.40 -3.86
N VAL A 58 -4.53 -17.24 -3.53
CA VAL A 58 -4.18 -16.92 -2.13
C VAL A 58 -5.47 -16.65 -1.35
N PRO A 59 -5.69 -17.30 -0.21
CA PRO A 59 -6.87 -17.03 0.62
C PRO A 59 -6.69 -15.72 1.39
N PHE A 60 -7.54 -14.74 1.09
CA PHE A 60 -7.64 -13.50 1.86
C PHE A 60 -9.08 -13.01 1.88
N ARG A 61 -9.44 -12.25 2.92
CA ARG A 61 -10.78 -11.68 3.11
C ARG A 61 -10.83 -10.16 2.88
N ARG A 62 -9.74 -9.46 3.16
CA ARG A 62 -9.71 -8.01 3.27
C ARG A 62 -8.64 -7.41 2.36
N VAL A 63 -8.97 -6.30 1.69
CA VAL A 63 -8.05 -5.50 0.89
C VAL A 63 -7.93 -4.13 1.54
N LEU A 64 -6.75 -3.81 2.05
CA LEU A 64 -6.44 -2.47 2.55
C LEU A 64 -5.80 -1.68 1.42
N MET A 65 -6.31 -0.47 1.17
CA MET A 65 -5.78 0.39 0.11
C MET A 65 -5.52 1.80 0.63
N ASP A 66 -4.51 2.44 0.02
CA ASP A 66 -4.30 3.87 0.22
C ASP A 66 -5.47 4.68 -0.36
N THR A 67 -5.69 5.86 0.20
CA THR A 67 -6.64 6.88 -0.26
C THR A 67 -6.58 7.14 -1.76
N TRP A 68 -5.39 7.10 -2.34
CA TRP A 68 -5.20 7.38 -3.75
C TRP A 68 -5.86 6.31 -4.65
N TYR A 69 -5.87 5.05 -4.19
CA TYR A 69 -6.49 3.92 -4.89
C TYR A 69 -7.99 3.77 -4.64
N ALA A 70 -8.57 4.59 -3.77
CA ALA A 70 -9.99 4.54 -3.39
C ALA A 70 -10.97 5.02 -4.48
N ALA A 71 -10.73 4.63 -5.74
CA ALA A 71 -11.59 4.91 -6.88
C ALA A 71 -12.83 4.01 -6.85
N ARG A 72 -13.95 4.55 -7.36
CA ARG A 72 -15.21 3.81 -7.45
C ARG A 72 -15.04 2.46 -8.14
N GLU A 73 -14.36 2.46 -9.28
CA GLU A 73 -14.22 1.27 -10.12
C GLU A 73 -13.45 0.15 -9.41
N LEU A 74 -12.39 0.49 -8.68
CA LEU A 74 -11.62 -0.47 -7.90
C LEU A 74 -12.42 -1.03 -6.72
N MET A 75 -13.18 -0.18 -6.02
CA MET A 75 -14.02 -0.62 -4.90
C MET A 75 -15.10 -1.59 -5.35
N LEU A 76 -15.81 -1.27 -6.44
CA LEU A 76 -16.81 -2.16 -7.05
C LEU A 76 -16.18 -3.46 -7.58
N PHE A 77 -14.96 -3.38 -8.11
CA PHE A 77 -14.23 -4.58 -8.54
C PHE A 77 -13.90 -5.49 -7.36
N ILE A 78 -13.42 -4.97 -6.23
CA ILE A 78 -13.12 -5.78 -5.04
C ILE A 78 -14.39 -6.45 -4.48
N GLU A 79 -15.52 -5.76 -4.53
CA GLU A 79 -16.83 -6.34 -4.16
C GLU A 79 -17.23 -7.49 -5.09
N SER A 80 -16.93 -7.38 -6.38
CA SER A 80 -17.19 -8.46 -7.34
C SER A 80 -16.32 -9.71 -7.10
N LEU A 81 -15.24 -9.59 -6.31
CA LEU A 81 -14.35 -10.67 -5.89
C LEU A 81 -14.72 -11.30 -4.52
N PRO A 82 -15.99 -11.19 -4.11
CA PRO A 82 -16.47 -11.29 -2.73
C PRO A 82 -15.49 -10.88 -1.61
N LYS A 83 -14.76 -9.76 -1.76
CA LYS A 83 -13.81 -9.27 -0.74
C LYS A 83 -14.29 -7.98 -0.08
N ILE A 84 -13.83 -7.76 1.15
CA ILE A 84 -14.09 -6.52 1.90
C ILE A 84 -12.92 -5.56 1.66
N TYR A 85 -13.19 -4.32 1.27
CA TYR A 85 -12.15 -3.30 1.19
C TYR A 85 -12.13 -2.39 2.43
N TYR A 86 -10.96 -1.85 2.72
CA TYR A 86 -10.73 -0.77 3.66
C TYR A 86 -9.97 0.33 2.95
N SER A 87 -10.56 1.52 2.89
CA SER A 87 -9.90 2.71 2.35
C SER A 87 -9.66 3.71 3.47
N PHE A 88 -8.41 4.17 3.57
CA PHE A 88 -8.04 5.34 4.34
C PHE A 88 -8.53 6.60 3.62
N CYS A 89 -8.99 7.63 4.34
CA CYS A 89 -9.42 8.89 3.71
C CYS A 89 -9.07 10.13 4.56
N PRO A 90 -7.79 10.51 4.65
CA PRO A 90 -7.34 11.69 5.39
C PRO A 90 -7.48 12.97 4.54
N ARG A 91 -7.44 12.87 3.20
CA ARG A 91 -7.30 14.01 2.27
C ARG A 91 -8.46 14.19 1.29
N ARG A 92 -9.39 13.22 1.21
CA ARG A 92 -10.61 13.31 0.37
C ARG A 92 -11.89 13.50 1.18
N ALA A 93 -11.76 14.25 2.27
CA ALA A 93 -12.77 15.10 2.90
C ALA A 93 -13.86 15.66 1.96
N ASN A 94 -13.48 15.98 0.72
CA ASN A 94 -14.31 16.61 -0.30
C ASN A 94 -15.34 15.65 -0.93
N ARG A 95 -15.35 14.35 -0.59
CA ARG A 95 -16.35 13.42 -1.14
C ARG A 95 -17.74 13.82 -0.67
N GLN A 96 -18.63 13.95 -1.65
CA GLN A 96 -20.04 14.23 -1.43
C GLN A 96 -20.75 12.93 -1.02
N VAL A 97 -21.21 12.89 0.22
CA VAL A 97 -21.87 11.74 0.85
C VAL A 97 -23.26 12.12 1.36
N HIS A 98 -24.14 11.14 1.43
CA HIS A 98 -25.52 11.29 1.85
C HIS A 98 -25.87 10.20 2.86
N ASP A 99 -26.64 10.50 3.91
CA ASP A 99 -27.09 9.47 4.85
C ASP A 99 -28.17 8.61 4.24
N SER A 100 -28.10 7.30 4.47
CA SER A 100 -29.17 6.41 4.06
C SER A 100 -30.42 6.64 4.94
N GLY A 101 -31.21 7.68 4.66
CA GLY A 101 -32.48 7.94 5.34
C GLY A 101 -32.94 9.39 5.40
N ALA A 102 -32.09 10.37 5.07
CA ALA A 102 -32.45 11.79 5.13
C ALA A 102 -32.78 12.34 3.73
N THR A 103 -33.69 13.31 3.60
CA THR A 103 -33.98 14.05 2.35
C THR A 103 -32.95 15.16 2.08
N SER A 104 -31.79 15.10 2.73
CA SER A 104 -30.82 16.20 2.82
C SER A 104 -29.90 16.27 1.60
N PRO A 105 -29.37 17.45 1.22
CA PRO A 105 -28.40 17.57 0.14
C PRO A 105 -27.09 16.83 0.46
N TYR A 106 -26.33 16.46 -0.57
CA TYR A 106 -25.01 15.85 -0.41
C TYR A 106 -24.07 16.77 0.39
N GLN A 107 -23.48 16.24 1.45
CA GLN A 107 -22.56 16.97 2.31
C GLN A 107 -21.16 16.36 2.26
N ARG A 108 -20.16 17.13 2.69
CA ARG A 108 -18.77 16.68 2.80
C ARG A 108 -18.62 15.74 3.98
N ILE A 109 -17.59 14.90 3.96
CA ILE A 109 -17.33 13.94 5.04
C ILE A 109 -16.93 14.69 6.33
N ASP A 110 -16.09 15.72 6.21
CA ASP A 110 -15.54 16.46 7.36
C ASP A 110 -16.58 17.30 8.11
N SER A 111 -17.61 17.78 7.42
CA SER A 111 -18.62 18.67 8.00
C SER A 111 -19.67 17.92 8.82
N ARG A 112 -19.47 16.64 9.09
CA ARG A 112 -20.42 15.80 9.83
C ARG A 112 -20.10 15.77 11.32
N GLU A 113 -21.13 15.96 12.12
CA GLU A 113 -21.11 15.72 13.56
C GLU A 113 -21.08 14.22 13.86
N TRP A 114 -20.39 13.81 14.91
CA TRP A 114 -20.29 12.42 15.35
C TRP A 114 -20.76 12.31 16.79
N ASP A 115 -21.78 11.49 17.00
CA ASP A 115 -22.24 11.08 18.32
C ASP A 115 -21.51 9.80 18.78
N VAL A 116 -21.66 9.47 20.06
CA VAL A 116 -21.03 8.29 20.68
C VAL A 116 -21.45 6.98 20.00
N GLY A 117 -22.70 6.88 19.54
CA GLY A 117 -23.20 5.70 18.84
C GLY A 117 -22.63 5.57 17.42
N ALA A 118 -22.46 6.68 16.72
CA ALA A 118 -21.86 6.76 15.40
C ALA A 118 -20.36 6.42 15.43
N LEU A 119 -19.64 6.76 16.50
CA LEU A 119 -18.25 6.33 16.71
C LEU A 119 -18.17 4.81 16.91
N ALA A 120 -19.09 4.23 17.69
CA ALA A 120 -19.10 2.79 17.98
C ALA A 120 -19.51 1.93 16.78
N HIS A 121 -20.51 2.35 16.00
CA HIS A 121 -21.14 1.53 14.95
C HIS A 121 -20.89 1.99 13.52
N GLY A 122 -20.30 3.18 13.35
CA GLY A 122 -20.12 3.82 12.05
C GLY A 122 -21.43 4.37 11.47
N LYS A 123 -21.32 5.29 10.51
CA LYS A 123 -22.47 5.87 9.78
C LYS A 123 -22.63 5.20 8.42
N THR A 124 -23.84 4.76 8.09
CA THR A 124 -24.13 4.22 6.76
C THR A 124 -24.40 5.35 5.78
N ILE A 125 -23.50 5.50 4.81
CA ILE A 125 -23.49 6.60 3.85
C ILE A 125 -23.59 6.08 2.41
N LYS A 126 -24.09 6.95 1.53
CA LYS A 126 -24.08 6.81 0.09
C LYS A 126 -23.14 7.84 -0.52
N ILE A 127 -22.18 7.36 -1.30
CA ILE A 127 -21.25 8.24 -2.04
C ILE A 127 -21.93 8.63 -3.36
N LYS A 128 -21.92 9.92 -3.73
CA LYS A 128 -22.62 10.45 -4.91
C LYS A 128 -22.32 9.71 -6.22
N VAL A 129 -21.06 9.30 -6.42
CA VAL A 129 -20.59 8.69 -7.66
C VAL A 129 -20.97 7.21 -7.75
N PHE A 130 -21.38 6.58 -6.65
CA PHE A 130 -21.68 5.14 -6.59
C PHE A 130 -23.10 4.80 -7.09
N PRO A 131 -23.34 3.54 -7.50
CA PRO A 131 -24.67 3.07 -7.89
C PRO A 131 -25.74 3.37 -6.84
N LYS A 132 -27.00 3.59 -7.27
CA LYS A 132 -28.07 4.11 -6.39
C LYS A 132 -28.30 3.29 -5.12
N HIS A 133 -28.14 1.98 -5.19
CA HIS A 133 -28.36 1.04 -4.08
C HIS A 133 -27.10 0.74 -3.26
N HIS A 134 -25.95 1.28 -3.67
CA HIS A 134 -24.68 0.98 -3.03
C HIS A 134 -24.46 1.89 -1.80
N LYS A 135 -24.34 1.26 -0.63
CA LYS A 135 -24.15 1.93 0.66
C LYS A 135 -22.88 1.40 1.31
N VAL A 136 -22.14 2.28 1.95
CA VAL A 136 -20.89 1.96 2.65
C VAL A 136 -20.96 2.47 4.08
N LYS A 137 -20.20 1.88 4.99
CA LYS A 137 -20.07 2.38 6.36
C LYS A 137 -18.83 3.26 6.47
N LEU A 138 -19.04 4.44 7.02
CA LEU A 138 -18.00 5.37 7.39
C LEU A 138 -17.71 5.19 8.87
N PHE A 139 -16.46 4.94 9.22
CA PHE A 139 -15.98 4.86 10.59
C PHE A 139 -14.96 5.97 10.82
N ARG A 140 -15.00 6.57 12.01
CA ARG A 140 -14.01 7.56 12.44
C ARG A 140 -13.16 6.94 13.53
N VAL A 141 -11.85 6.98 13.32
CA VAL A 141 -10.84 6.52 14.29
C VAL A 141 -10.04 7.73 14.73
N GLU A 142 -10.12 8.05 16.01
CA GLU A 142 -9.31 9.11 16.61
C GLU A 142 -7.95 8.53 17.03
N GLY A 143 -6.87 8.98 16.38
CA GLY A 143 -5.50 8.70 16.78
C GLY A 143 -4.97 9.78 17.74
N SER A 144 -3.83 9.50 18.40
CA SER A 144 -3.23 10.39 19.42
C SER A 144 -2.83 11.78 18.91
N THR A 145 -2.60 11.95 17.60
CA THR A 145 -2.14 13.22 17.02
C THR A 145 -2.92 13.68 15.79
N HIS A 146 -3.66 12.81 15.09
CA HIS A 146 -4.45 13.20 13.91
C HIS A 146 -5.75 12.38 13.78
N ARG A 147 -6.81 13.05 13.32
CA ARG A 147 -8.13 12.45 13.05
C ARG A 147 -8.10 11.70 11.73
N THR A 148 -8.63 10.47 11.68
CA THR A 148 -8.83 9.79 10.40
C THR A 148 -10.19 9.12 10.23
N ASP A 149 -10.81 9.39 9.08
CA ASP A 149 -12.00 8.70 8.60
C ASP A 149 -11.63 7.55 7.66
N HIS A 150 -12.33 6.42 7.84
CA HIS A 150 -12.16 5.17 7.10
C HIS A 150 -13.48 4.75 6.46
N LEU A 151 -13.40 4.26 5.22
CA LEU A 151 -14.54 3.68 4.49
C LEU A 151 -14.38 2.16 4.46
N THR A 152 -15.40 1.45 4.94
CA THR A 152 -15.44 -0.02 4.92
C THR A 152 -16.90 -0.51 4.88
N GLN A 153 -17.09 -1.81 4.76
CA GLN A 153 -18.38 -2.49 4.86
C GLN A 153 -18.51 -3.31 6.16
N ASP A 154 -17.48 -3.27 7.01
CA ASP A 154 -17.33 -4.15 8.17
C ASP A 154 -17.70 -3.43 9.49
N SER A 155 -16.96 -3.68 10.57
CA SER A 155 -17.15 -3.14 11.93
C SER A 155 -16.08 -2.11 12.35
N SER A 156 -16.34 -1.41 13.46
CA SER A 156 -15.41 -0.45 14.07
C SER A 156 -14.12 -1.13 14.54
N LEU A 157 -14.22 -2.25 15.27
CA LEU A 157 -13.06 -3.03 15.71
C LEU A 157 -12.19 -3.48 14.54
N ALA A 158 -12.82 -3.98 13.47
CA ALA A 158 -12.08 -4.39 12.28
C ALA A 158 -11.37 -3.22 11.58
N THR A 159 -11.97 -2.02 11.65
CA THR A 159 -11.36 -0.77 11.16
C THR A 159 -10.15 -0.36 11.99
N HIS A 160 -10.22 -0.44 13.33
CA HIS A 160 -9.08 -0.17 14.20
C HIS A 160 -7.90 -1.13 13.91
N ASN A 161 -8.18 -2.43 13.76
CA ASN A 161 -7.16 -3.41 13.41
C ASN A 161 -6.54 -3.14 12.04
N ALA A 162 -7.34 -2.73 11.05
CA ALA A 162 -6.84 -2.33 9.74
C ALA A 162 -5.95 -1.08 9.80
N CYS A 163 -6.24 -0.13 10.70
CA CYS A 163 -5.41 1.04 10.94
C CYS A 163 -4.04 0.66 11.53
N GLY A 164 -3.99 -0.25 12.51
CA GLY A 164 -2.73 -0.76 13.06
C GLY A 164 -1.88 -1.46 12.00
N LEU A 165 -2.51 -2.30 11.17
CA LEU A 165 -1.83 -2.99 10.07
C LEU A 165 -1.27 -2.04 9.03
N ARG A 166 -1.98 -0.94 8.74
CA ARG A 166 -1.51 0.10 7.80
C ARG A 166 -0.17 0.70 8.22
N TRP A 167 -0.04 1.04 9.50
CA TRP A 167 1.20 1.60 10.01
C TRP A 167 2.37 0.62 9.86
N LYS A 168 2.13 -0.68 10.07
CA LYS A 168 3.12 -1.74 9.83
C LYS A 168 3.56 -1.80 8.36
N ILE A 169 2.62 -1.68 7.42
CA ILE A 169 2.93 -1.64 5.97
C ILE A 169 3.71 -0.36 5.62
N GLU A 170 3.39 0.78 6.22
CA GLU A 170 4.16 2.02 6.03
C GLU A 170 5.59 1.93 6.59
N GLN A 171 5.80 1.19 7.69
CA GLN A 171 7.13 0.86 8.19
C GLN A 171 7.88 -0.05 7.20
N PHE A 172 7.22 -1.09 6.69
CA PHE A 172 7.79 -1.96 5.67
C PHE A 172 8.26 -1.18 4.43
N HIS A 173 7.43 -0.30 3.89
CA HIS A 173 7.84 0.54 2.75
C HIS A 173 9.06 1.42 3.10
N ARG A 174 9.17 1.93 4.34
CA ARG A 174 10.34 2.68 4.81
C ARG A 174 11.60 1.83 4.84
N GLU A 175 11.53 0.63 5.38
CA GLU A 175 12.64 -0.32 5.41
C GLU A 175 13.06 -0.71 3.99
N ALA A 176 12.09 -1.00 3.12
CA ALA A 176 12.34 -1.34 1.72
C ALA A 176 13.07 -0.22 0.98
N LYS A 177 12.67 1.05 1.19
CA LYS A 177 13.36 2.21 0.62
C LYS A 177 14.81 2.31 1.08
N GLN A 178 15.05 2.10 2.37
CA GLN A 178 16.39 2.19 2.96
C GLN A 178 17.31 1.08 2.46
N LEU A 179 16.80 -0.15 2.36
CA LEU A 179 17.58 -1.31 1.92
C LEU A 179 17.92 -1.23 0.44
N THR A 180 16.92 -0.97 -0.39
CA THR A 180 17.06 -0.90 -1.86
C THR A 180 17.79 0.36 -2.31
N GLY A 181 17.76 1.45 -1.52
CA GLY A 181 18.33 2.74 -1.89
C GLY A 181 17.59 3.43 -3.03
N ILE A 182 16.37 3.01 -3.36
CA ILE A 182 15.57 3.54 -4.49
C ILE A 182 15.34 5.05 -4.42
N GLU A 183 15.23 5.63 -3.22
CA GLU A 183 15.07 7.08 -3.06
C GLU A 183 16.31 7.86 -3.48
N ARG A 184 17.47 7.20 -3.56
CA ARG A 184 18.74 7.78 -4.03
C ARG A 184 19.01 7.49 -5.50
N SER A 185 18.17 6.70 -6.15
CA SER A 185 18.25 6.48 -7.59
C SER A 185 17.70 7.72 -8.30
N ASN A 186 18.56 8.45 -9.01
CA ASN A 186 18.18 9.70 -9.71
C ASN A 186 17.39 9.44 -11.01
N VAL A 187 16.51 8.45 -11.01
CA VAL A 187 15.80 8.03 -12.21
C VAL A 187 14.52 8.85 -12.34
N ALA A 188 14.62 9.95 -13.08
CA ALA A 188 13.54 10.92 -13.21
C ALA A 188 12.53 10.62 -14.34
N LYS A 189 12.83 9.66 -15.23
CA LYS A 189 12.01 9.37 -16.43
C LYS A 189 11.36 7.98 -16.35
N PRO A 190 10.06 7.82 -16.65
CA PRO A 190 9.34 6.54 -16.59
C PRO A 190 10.04 5.41 -17.36
N ALA A 191 10.44 5.66 -18.62
CA ALA A 191 11.16 4.70 -19.44
C ALA A 191 12.53 4.28 -18.85
N SER A 192 13.23 5.18 -18.18
CA SER A 192 14.49 4.86 -17.50
C SER A 192 14.24 4.08 -16.20
N SER A 193 13.12 4.35 -15.53
CA SER A 193 12.69 3.67 -14.30
C SER A 193 12.31 2.22 -14.56
N ALA A 194 11.63 1.93 -15.66
CA ALA A 194 11.30 0.56 -16.07
C ALA A 194 12.54 -0.32 -16.30
N ILE A 195 13.69 0.26 -16.64
CA ILE A 195 14.95 -0.47 -16.85
C ILE A 195 15.80 -0.52 -15.58
N THR A 196 15.83 0.57 -14.81
CA THR A 196 16.80 0.73 -13.71
C THR A 196 16.27 0.24 -12.36
N LEU A 197 14.95 0.29 -12.15
CA LEU A 197 14.31 -0.10 -10.88
C LEU A 197 14.12 -1.62 -10.70
N PRO A 198 13.90 -2.48 -11.72
CA PRO A 198 13.60 -3.89 -11.49
C PRO A 198 14.64 -4.65 -10.67
N ALA A 199 15.93 -4.40 -10.92
CA ALA A 199 17.03 -5.07 -10.22
C ALA A 199 17.11 -4.70 -8.73
N PRO A 200 17.21 -3.41 -8.33
CA PRO A 200 17.22 -3.04 -6.92
C PRO A 200 15.95 -3.44 -6.18
N TYR A 201 14.77 -3.37 -6.82
CA TYR A 201 13.52 -3.85 -6.20
C TYR A 201 13.54 -5.37 -6.00
N SER A 202 13.92 -6.15 -7.02
CA SER A 202 13.99 -7.62 -6.90
C SER A 202 14.99 -8.05 -5.83
N CYS A 203 16.18 -7.44 -5.79
CA CYS A 203 17.19 -7.75 -4.79
C CYS A 203 16.76 -7.33 -3.37
N GLY A 204 16.25 -6.12 -3.19
CA GLY A 204 15.86 -5.66 -1.86
C GLY A 204 14.60 -6.34 -1.33
N PHE A 205 13.63 -6.68 -2.19
CA PHE A 205 12.48 -7.49 -1.78
C PHE A 205 12.87 -8.94 -1.46
N GLY A 206 13.82 -9.52 -2.21
CA GLY A 206 14.41 -10.82 -1.88
C GLY A 206 15.05 -10.79 -0.49
N LEU A 207 15.92 -9.80 -0.23
CA LEU A 207 16.59 -9.62 1.05
C LEU A 207 15.59 -9.44 2.20
N LEU A 208 14.56 -8.60 2.03
CA LEU A 208 13.51 -8.40 3.03
C LEU A 208 12.78 -9.69 3.37
N ARG A 209 12.44 -10.47 2.35
CA ARG A 209 11.77 -11.76 2.55
C ARG A 209 12.64 -12.72 3.37
N ASP A 210 13.93 -12.78 3.06
CA ASP A 210 14.85 -13.70 3.73
C ASP A 210 15.17 -13.24 5.18
N CYS A 211 15.25 -11.91 5.42
CA CYS A 211 15.40 -11.36 6.77
C CYS A 211 14.16 -11.63 7.65
N GLN A 212 12.97 -11.62 7.05
CA GLN A 212 11.72 -11.93 7.75
C GLN A 212 11.63 -13.40 8.14
N THR A 213 12.12 -14.33 7.32
CA THR A 213 12.15 -15.76 7.66
C THR A 213 13.13 -16.07 8.79
N ASP A 214 14.26 -15.36 8.83
CA ASP A 214 15.33 -15.60 9.81
C ASP A 214 15.24 -14.70 11.05
N LEU A 215 14.15 -13.94 11.21
CA LEU A 215 13.95 -12.94 12.29
C LEU A 215 15.16 -12.01 12.47
N SER A 216 15.86 -11.73 11.38
CA SER A 216 17.13 -11.02 11.39
C SER A 216 16.92 -9.55 11.02
N ASP A 217 17.71 -8.67 11.63
CA ASP A 217 17.66 -7.24 11.30
C ASP A 217 18.16 -7.01 9.87
N SER A 218 17.30 -6.45 9.02
CA SER A 218 17.57 -6.32 7.59
C SER A 218 18.79 -5.43 7.29
N HIS A 219 19.05 -4.45 8.14
CA HIS A 219 20.22 -3.59 8.03
C HIS A 219 21.49 -4.36 8.40
N GLN A 220 21.47 -5.12 9.49
CA GLN A 220 22.57 -6.00 9.89
C GLN A 220 22.90 -7.04 8.81
N VAL A 221 21.91 -7.72 8.25
CA VAL A 221 22.11 -8.72 7.18
C VAL A 221 22.77 -8.08 5.95
N LYS A 222 22.30 -6.89 5.54
CA LYS A 222 22.90 -6.15 4.42
C LYS A 222 24.38 -5.86 4.64
N HIS A 223 24.75 -5.34 5.82
CA HIS A 223 26.15 -5.05 6.13
C HIS A 223 26.98 -6.32 6.25
N GLN A 224 26.43 -7.38 6.82
CA GLN A 224 27.14 -8.66 6.97
C GLN A 224 27.48 -9.29 5.62
N ILE A 225 26.57 -9.27 4.65
CA ILE A 225 26.84 -9.74 3.28
C ILE A 225 27.97 -8.93 2.64
N LEU A 226 27.95 -7.60 2.80
CA LEU A 226 28.99 -6.72 2.28
C LEU A 226 30.35 -6.97 2.96
N ASP A 227 30.34 -7.11 4.28
CA ASP A 227 31.53 -7.38 5.09
C ASP A 227 32.15 -8.73 4.71
N ASP A 228 31.34 -9.76 4.56
CA ASP A 228 31.81 -11.09 4.18
C ASP A 228 32.33 -11.11 2.73
N PHE A 229 31.66 -10.41 1.81
CA PHE A 229 32.17 -10.20 0.46
C PHE A 229 33.52 -9.47 0.46
N LEU A 230 33.64 -8.36 1.19
CA LEU A 230 34.88 -7.59 1.30
C LEU A 230 36.00 -8.44 1.92
N ARG A 231 35.72 -9.20 2.99
CA ARG A 231 36.67 -10.14 3.59
C ARG A 231 37.12 -11.20 2.59
N GLN A 232 36.21 -11.74 1.78
CA GLN A 232 36.54 -12.72 0.76
C GLN A 232 37.41 -12.11 -0.35
N GLN A 233 37.07 -10.91 -0.83
CA GLN A 233 37.86 -10.19 -1.83
C GLN A 233 39.24 -9.77 -1.31
N LEU A 234 39.37 -9.43 -0.03
CA LEU A 234 40.67 -9.14 0.58
C LEU A 234 41.53 -10.41 0.73
N LYS A 235 40.93 -11.56 1.04
CA LYS A 235 41.64 -12.84 1.13
C LYS A 235 42.03 -13.40 -0.24
N ASN A 236 41.16 -13.29 -1.22
CA ASN A 236 41.39 -13.81 -2.56
C ASN A 236 40.83 -12.83 -3.61
N PRO A 237 41.62 -11.80 -3.97
CA PRO A 237 41.14 -10.71 -4.80
C PRO A 237 40.86 -11.18 -6.22
N SER A 238 39.61 -11.01 -6.65
CA SER A 238 39.19 -11.26 -8.05
C SER A 238 39.90 -10.30 -9.02
N LEU A 239 40.18 -9.08 -8.56
CA LEU A 239 40.93 -8.06 -9.27
C LEU A 239 42.33 -7.95 -8.65
N ARG A 240 43.34 -8.40 -9.39
CA ARG A 240 44.75 -8.21 -8.98
C ARG A 240 45.08 -6.72 -9.04
N MET A 241 45.09 -6.06 -7.89
CA MET A 241 45.60 -4.70 -7.77
C MET A 241 47.11 -4.73 -8.06
N LYS A 242 47.50 -4.18 -9.22
CA LYS A 242 48.90 -3.87 -9.50
C LYS A 242 49.14 -2.45 -8.99
N PHE A 243 49.99 -2.31 -7.98
CA PHE A 243 50.55 -1.01 -7.64
C PHE A 243 51.55 -0.64 -8.75
N ALA A 244 51.45 0.61 -9.22
CA ALA A 244 52.38 1.19 -10.18
C ALA A 244 53.73 1.45 -9.51
#